data_AF-A0A3P9L260-F1
#
_entry.id   AF-A0A3P9L260-F1
#
_cell.length_a   1.000
_cell.length_b   1.000
_cell.length_c   1.000
_cell.angle_alpha   90.00
_cell.angle_beta   90.00
_cell.angle_gamma   90.00
#
_symmetry.space_group_name_H-M   'P 1'
#
loop_
_entity.id
_entity.type
_entity.pdbx_description
1 polymer ?
#
loop_
_entity_poly.entity_id
_entity_poly.type
_entity_poly.pdbx_seq_one_letter_code
_entity_poly.pdbx_strand_id
1 'polypeptide(L)'
;MSGWGGFFVSLLNYKTEKYVIAENRRIGILFRLYQLAVLGYIIGWVFVVKKGYQEKDEAVQTSVITKVKGVSLINSSQTGPYLWSAEDYVIPPNVSLSMFVNFEAERGFLVPNGMCQSDEDCLEGESVAAGHGIMTGLCLNSTGTCEIYAWCPVEHSKRPTEPLLSEAENFTIYIKNFIRFPKFEFSKSNVLETSDDSYLKKCSYDKENHPYCPIFRLRDLVRNTGNDFQDMAAKGGSVGILIEWNCDLDKDSSECNPRYSFTRLDMNLNSSITSGYNFRHARYYKDEKGETYRTLYKVYGIRFDIMINGQAGKFNIVPTIIAIGSGVALMGTPCAPPPSSSAALLQDTAQTESASRGNGQQLQLMRFKDQLTVLKGKSLDHLLPSIVID
;
A
#
# COMPACT_ATOMS: atom_id res chain seq x y z
N MET A 1 -7.18 -63.93 -36.63
CA MET A 1 -6.60 -62.62 -36.99
C MET A 1 -7.67 -61.70 -37.60
N SER A 2 -8.63 -61.20 -36.80
CA SER A 2 -9.68 -60.30 -37.32
C SER A 2 -10.23 -59.28 -36.30
N GLY A 3 -9.63 -59.13 -35.11
CA GLY A 3 -10.13 -58.23 -34.06
C GLY A 3 -9.40 -56.88 -33.92
N TRP A 4 -8.14 -56.78 -34.36
CA TRP A 4 -7.33 -55.59 -34.08
C TRP A 4 -7.50 -54.46 -35.11
N GLY A 5 -7.74 -54.81 -36.39
CA GLY A 5 -7.93 -53.82 -37.46
C GLY A 5 -9.18 -52.95 -37.27
N GLY A 6 -10.28 -53.52 -36.75
CA GLY A 6 -11.52 -52.77 -36.48
C GLY A 6 -11.38 -51.75 -35.34
N PHE A 7 -10.53 -52.03 -34.34
CA PHE A 7 -10.28 -51.12 -33.23
C PHE A 7 -9.47 -49.89 -33.65
N PHE A 8 -8.40 -50.07 -34.44
CA PHE A 8 -7.60 -48.96 -34.96
C PHE A 8 -8.38 -48.08 -35.96
N VAL A 9 -9.27 -48.67 -36.77
CA VAL A 9 -10.16 -47.90 -37.65
C VAL A 9 -11.21 -47.12 -36.83
N SER A 10 -11.72 -47.68 -35.73
CA SER A 10 -12.63 -46.95 -34.83
C SER A 10 -11.97 -45.78 -34.10
N LEU A 11 -10.66 -45.83 -33.82
CA LEU A 11 -9.91 -44.71 -33.24
C LEU A 11 -9.73 -43.54 -34.22
N LEU A 12 -9.83 -43.79 -35.52
CA LEU A 12 -9.73 -42.78 -36.59
C LEU A 12 -11.10 -42.28 -37.07
N ASN A 13 -12.20 -42.71 -36.45
CA ASN A 13 -13.54 -42.21 -36.77
C ASN A 13 -13.76 -40.83 -36.16
N TYR A 14 -13.96 -39.81 -37.00
CA TYR A 14 -14.32 -38.46 -36.60
C TYR A 14 -15.82 -38.23 -36.79
N LYS A 15 -16.54 -37.92 -35.71
CA LYS A 15 -17.97 -37.63 -35.73
C LYS A 15 -18.20 -36.13 -35.95
N THR A 16 -18.93 -35.76 -37.00
CA THR A 16 -19.34 -34.39 -37.30
C THR A 16 -20.81 -34.16 -37.00
N GLU A 17 -21.16 -32.96 -36.57
CA GLU A 17 -22.55 -32.53 -36.46
C GLU A 17 -23.10 -32.15 -37.84
N LYS A 18 -24.37 -32.49 -38.09
CA LYS A 18 -25.08 -32.06 -39.30
C LYS A 18 -25.65 -30.66 -39.05
N TYR A 19 -25.15 -29.66 -39.76
CA TYR A 19 -25.64 -28.28 -39.68
C TYR A 19 -26.84 -28.06 -40.61
N VAL A 20 -27.82 -27.28 -40.14
CA VAL A 20 -28.92 -26.77 -40.96
C VAL A 20 -28.66 -25.29 -41.23
N ILE A 21 -28.59 -24.92 -42.52
CA ILE A 21 -28.38 -23.53 -42.93
C ILE A 21 -29.75 -22.85 -43.04
N ALA A 22 -30.02 -21.87 -42.18
CA ALA A 22 -31.24 -21.08 -42.24
C ALA A 22 -31.05 -19.85 -43.14
N GLU A 23 -31.71 -19.81 -44.30
CA GLU A 23 -31.65 -18.70 -45.26
C GLU A 23 -32.60 -17.54 -44.87
N ASN A 24 -32.40 -16.95 -43.69
CA ASN A 24 -33.19 -15.80 -43.23
C ASN A 24 -32.32 -14.55 -43.05
N ARG A 25 -32.56 -13.53 -43.90
CA ARG A 25 -31.80 -12.27 -43.90
C ARG A 25 -31.84 -11.53 -42.56
N ARG A 26 -32.95 -11.57 -41.82
CA ARG A 26 -33.07 -10.88 -40.52
C ARG A 26 -32.23 -11.55 -39.43
N ILE A 27 -32.28 -12.88 -39.36
CA ILE A 27 -31.50 -13.68 -38.40
C ILE A 27 -30.01 -13.56 -38.72
N GLY A 28 -29.64 -13.61 -40.00
CA GLY A 28 -28.25 -13.42 -40.45
C GLY A 28 -27.68 -12.06 -40.07
N ILE A 29 -28.43 -10.96 -40.28
CA ILE A 29 -27.99 -9.61 -39.88
C ILE A 29 -27.82 -9.52 -38.36
N LEU A 30 -28.79 -10.03 -37.58
CA LEU A 30 -28.72 -9.99 -36.12
C LEU A 30 -27.53 -10.77 -35.57
N PHE A 31 -27.26 -11.96 -36.12
CA PHE A 31 -26.10 -12.76 -35.74
C PHE A 31 -24.77 -12.08 -36.11
N ARG A 32 -24.66 -11.45 -37.29
CA ARG A 32 -23.45 -10.71 -37.69
C ARG A 32 -23.23 -9.47 -36.83
N LEU A 33 -24.28 -8.74 -36.44
CA LEU A 33 -24.19 -7.61 -35.52
C LEU A 33 -23.71 -8.05 -34.13
N TYR A 34 -24.24 -9.17 -33.61
CA TYR A 34 -23.75 -9.76 -32.37
C TYR A 34 -22.27 -10.13 -32.45
N GLN A 35 -21.85 -10.82 -33.51
CA GLN A 35 -20.43 -11.16 -33.72
C GLN A 35 -19.53 -9.92 -33.77
N LEU A 36 -19.96 -8.86 -34.45
CA LEU A 36 -19.22 -7.60 -34.50
C LEU A 36 -19.15 -6.91 -33.13
N ALA A 37 -20.23 -6.93 -32.35
CA ALA A 37 -20.25 -6.39 -31.00
C ALA A 37 -19.30 -7.16 -30.07
N VAL A 38 -19.32 -8.49 -30.11
CA VAL A 38 -18.40 -9.35 -29.34
C VAL A 38 -16.95 -9.13 -29.77
N LEU A 39 -16.68 -9.07 -31.07
CA LEU A 39 -15.34 -8.78 -31.59
C LEU A 39 -14.85 -7.39 -31.13
N GLY A 40 -15.72 -6.38 -31.20
CA GLY A 40 -15.43 -5.03 -30.72
C GLY A 40 -15.12 -5.00 -29.21
N TYR A 41 -15.86 -5.75 -28.41
CA TYR A 41 -15.60 -5.90 -26.98
C TYR A 41 -14.24 -6.58 -26.71
N ILE A 42 -13.93 -7.67 -27.41
CA ILE A 42 -12.65 -8.39 -27.23
C ILE A 42 -11.48 -7.47 -27.61
N ILE A 43 -11.51 -6.86 -28.79
CA ILE A 43 -10.42 -5.99 -29.24
C ILE A 43 -10.31 -4.74 -28.35
N GLY A 44 -11.41 -4.01 -28.15
CA GLY A 44 -11.40 -2.74 -27.42
C GLY A 44 -11.17 -2.92 -25.93
N TRP A 45 -12.00 -3.73 -25.26
CA TRP A 45 -11.93 -3.85 -23.81
C TRP A 45 -10.84 -4.81 -23.34
N VAL A 46 -10.78 -6.02 -23.90
CA VAL A 46 -9.86 -7.07 -23.42
C VAL A 46 -8.43 -6.78 -23.87
N PHE A 47 -8.21 -6.51 -25.15
CA PHE A 47 -6.86 -6.26 -25.66
C PHE A 47 -6.38 -4.82 -25.42
N VAL A 48 -7.15 -3.79 -25.77
CA VAL A 48 -6.66 -2.40 -25.65
C VAL A 48 -6.74 -1.88 -24.21
N VAL A 49 -7.89 -1.96 -23.54
CA VAL A 49 -8.05 -1.37 -22.19
C VAL A 49 -7.40 -2.22 -21.10
N LYS A 50 -7.65 -3.53 -21.08
CA LYS A 50 -7.13 -4.43 -20.04
C LYS A 50 -5.73 -4.96 -20.31
N LYS A 51 -5.21 -4.78 -21.53
CA LYS A 51 -3.93 -5.35 -21.99
C LYS A 51 -3.84 -6.85 -21.75
N GLY A 52 -4.89 -7.59 -22.11
CA GLY A 52 -4.98 -9.05 -21.89
C GLY A 52 -3.94 -9.88 -22.64
N TYR A 53 -3.18 -9.28 -23.55
CA TYR A 53 -2.03 -9.88 -24.22
C TYR A 53 -0.74 -9.83 -23.39
N GLN A 54 -0.70 -9.01 -22.34
CA GLN A 54 0.46 -8.87 -21.46
C GLN A 54 0.33 -9.81 -20.27
N GLU A 55 1.45 -10.44 -19.95
CA GLU A 55 1.65 -10.99 -18.63
C GLU A 55 2.06 -9.85 -17.68
N LYS A 56 1.56 -9.89 -16.44
CA LYS A 56 1.82 -8.86 -15.43
C LYS A 56 2.70 -9.40 -14.30
N ASP A 57 3.52 -8.52 -13.76
CA ASP A 57 4.30 -8.71 -12.53
C ASP A 57 3.96 -7.58 -11.55
N GLU A 58 3.40 -7.94 -10.40
CA GLU A 58 3.05 -7.04 -9.29
C GLU A 58 4.02 -7.21 -8.11
N ALA A 59 4.90 -8.22 -8.16
CA ALA A 59 5.87 -8.51 -7.11
C ALA A 59 7.15 -7.67 -7.28
N VAL A 60 6.99 -6.35 -7.23
CA VAL A 60 8.11 -5.42 -7.38
C VAL A 60 9.07 -5.54 -6.19
N GLN A 61 10.35 -5.79 -6.49
CA GLN A 61 11.42 -5.67 -5.51
C GLN A 61 11.88 -4.21 -5.47
N THR A 62 11.95 -3.63 -4.29
CA THR A 62 12.28 -2.20 -4.13
C THR A 62 13.43 -2.00 -3.17
N SER A 63 14.22 -0.96 -3.42
CA SER A 63 15.23 -0.46 -2.50
C SER A 63 15.18 1.07 -2.50
N VAL A 64 15.26 1.66 -1.31
CA VAL A 64 15.16 3.11 -1.12
C VAL A 64 16.33 3.59 -0.29
N ILE A 65 16.96 4.65 -0.77
CA ILE A 65 18.02 5.36 -0.07
C ILE A 65 17.58 6.80 0.02
N THR A 66 17.55 7.33 1.24
CA THR A 66 17.21 8.72 1.50
C THR A 66 18.43 9.48 2.01
N LYS A 67 18.52 10.76 1.68
CA LYS A 67 19.52 11.65 2.26
C LYS A 67 18.93 13.04 2.42
N VAL A 68 18.95 13.55 3.64
CA VAL A 68 18.47 14.89 3.94
C VAL A 68 19.64 15.85 3.99
N LYS A 69 19.44 17.07 3.47
CA LYS A 69 20.43 18.16 3.50
C LYS A 69 19.76 19.45 3.92
N GLY A 70 20.42 20.16 4.82
CA GLY A 70 19.96 21.40 5.39
C GLY A 70 20.80 21.73 6.62
N VAL A 71 20.99 23.02 6.87
CA VAL A 71 21.58 23.48 8.12
C VAL A 71 20.77 24.67 8.61
N SER A 72 20.62 24.78 9.93
CA SER A 72 19.96 25.92 10.55
C SER A 72 20.78 26.38 11.74
N LEU A 73 20.98 27.70 11.85
CA LEU A 73 21.60 28.30 13.02
C LEU A 73 20.50 28.77 13.95
N ILE A 74 20.48 28.25 15.18
CA ILE A 74 19.52 28.67 16.20
C ILE A 74 20.27 29.42 17.29
N ASN A 75 19.78 30.60 17.65
CA ASN A 75 20.32 31.37 18.74
C ASN A 75 19.42 31.21 19.98
N SER A 76 19.80 30.32 20.88
CA SER A 76 19.08 30.11 22.13
C SER A 76 19.71 30.93 23.25
N SER A 77 18.89 31.52 24.11
CA SER A 77 19.34 32.33 25.25
C SER A 77 20.20 31.56 26.25
N GLN A 78 20.12 30.22 26.25
CA GLN A 78 20.84 29.34 27.19
C GLN A 78 22.13 28.75 26.59
N THR A 79 22.08 28.30 25.34
CA THR A 79 23.18 27.54 24.70
C THR A 79 24.02 28.40 23.75
N GLY A 80 23.59 29.64 23.46
CA GLY A 80 24.20 30.49 22.44
C GLY A 80 23.85 30.05 21.01
N PRO A 81 24.60 30.50 19.99
CA PRO A 81 24.40 30.08 18.62
C PRO A 81 24.81 28.61 18.44
N TYR A 82 23.84 27.75 18.15
CA TYR A 82 24.04 26.33 17.88
C TYR A 82 23.66 25.99 16.44
N LEU A 83 24.56 25.30 15.75
CA LEU A 83 24.35 24.86 14.37
C LEU A 83 23.70 23.49 14.36
N TRP A 84 22.53 23.40 13.76
CA TRP A 84 21.83 22.15 13.51
C TRP A 84 22.14 21.65 12.10
N SER A 85 22.56 20.39 12.00
CA SER A 85 22.83 19.71 10.74
C SER A 85 22.04 18.39 10.65
N ALA A 86 22.12 17.69 9.52
CA ALA A 86 21.36 16.46 9.28
C ALA A 86 21.66 15.35 10.29
N GLU A 87 22.88 15.33 10.86
CA GLU A 87 23.29 14.40 11.92
C GLU A 87 22.61 14.73 13.26
N ASP A 88 22.33 16.02 13.44
CA ASP A 88 21.38 16.64 14.34
C ASP A 88 20.02 15.98 14.26
N TYR A 89 19.41 16.33 13.12
CA TYR A 89 18.08 16.22 12.58
C TYR A 89 17.32 14.93 12.29
N VAL A 90 18.05 13.88 11.98
CA VAL A 90 17.52 12.73 11.25
C VAL A 90 17.61 11.50 12.14
N ILE A 91 16.47 11.03 12.64
CA ILE A 91 16.39 9.88 13.56
C ILE A 91 15.30 8.90 13.11
N PRO A 92 15.64 7.60 12.94
CA PRO A 92 17.00 7.08 12.74
C PRO A 92 17.57 7.59 11.40
N PRO A 93 18.92 7.63 11.24
CA PRO A 93 19.58 8.17 10.05
C PRO A 93 19.16 7.51 8.72
N ASN A 94 18.45 6.39 8.78
CA ASN A 94 18.13 5.56 7.62
C ASN A 94 16.67 5.64 7.17
N VAL A 95 15.71 6.08 8.00
CA VAL A 95 14.27 5.84 7.71
C VAL A 95 13.30 6.96 8.12
N SER A 96 13.65 7.91 9.00
CA SER A 96 12.72 9.02 9.29
C SER A 96 13.40 10.34 9.62
N LEU A 97 12.85 11.42 9.07
CA LEU A 97 13.17 12.78 9.51
C LEU A 97 12.40 13.08 10.80
N SER A 98 13.07 13.70 11.76
CA SER A 98 12.52 13.94 13.09
C SER A 98 13.08 15.25 13.64
N MET A 99 12.34 16.35 13.51
CA MET A 99 12.81 17.67 13.92
C MET A 99 12.85 17.84 15.44
N PHE A 100 13.89 18.51 15.93
CA PHE A 100 14.21 18.57 17.35
C PHE A 100 13.51 19.73 18.03
N VAL A 101 13.04 19.45 19.24
CA VAL A 101 12.91 20.49 20.24
C VAL A 101 13.80 20.10 21.41
N ASN A 102 14.84 20.89 21.66
CA ASN A 102 15.62 20.78 22.88
C ASN A 102 14.76 21.29 24.03
N PHE A 103 14.52 20.43 25.01
CA PHE A 103 14.05 20.83 26.33
C PHE A 103 15.17 20.54 27.32
N GLU A 104 16.04 21.52 27.54
CA GLU A 104 16.73 21.62 28.83
C GLU A 104 15.75 22.28 29.79
N ALA A 105 15.11 21.46 30.62
CA ALA A 105 14.17 21.94 31.61
C ALA A 105 14.93 22.68 32.72
N GLU A 106 14.58 23.96 32.91
CA GLU A 106 14.79 24.64 34.18
C GLU A 106 14.13 23.84 35.31
N ARG A 107 14.81 23.82 36.46
CA ARG A 107 14.50 23.04 37.68
C ARG A 107 12.99 23.00 37.99
N GLY A 108 12.35 21.86 37.75
CA GLY A 108 10.98 21.59 38.19
C GLY A 108 10.86 20.18 38.77
N PHE A 109 10.60 20.07 40.07
CA PHE A 109 10.39 18.82 40.82
C PHE A 109 8.92 18.32 40.76
N LEU A 110 8.13 18.78 39.79
CA LEU A 110 6.71 18.43 39.69
C LEU A 110 6.55 17.16 38.86
N VAL A 111 6.07 16.09 39.48
CA VAL A 111 5.78 14.80 38.83
C VAL A 111 4.33 14.79 38.29
N PRO A 112 4.12 14.77 36.97
CA PRO A 112 2.78 14.67 36.40
C PRO A 112 2.10 13.36 36.85
N ASN A 113 0.82 13.45 37.27
CA ASN A 113 0.02 12.32 37.77
C ASN A 113 0.59 11.61 39.02
N GLY A 114 1.42 12.29 39.82
CA GLY A 114 1.90 11.82 41.12
C GLY A 114 1.55 12.77 42.26
N MET A 115 0.36 13.40 42.21
CA MET A 115 -0.09 14.35 43.22
C MET A 115 -0.48 13.60 44.51
N CYS A 116 -0.07 14.12 45.66
CA CYS A 116 -0.37 13.56 46.97
C CYS A 116 -0.75 14.67 47.96
N GLN A 117 -1.57 14.34 48.94
CA GLN A 117 -1.85 15.19 50.10
C GLN A 117 -1.17 14.66 51.36
N SER A 118 -0.93 13.35 51.41
CA SER A 118 -0.26 12.67 52.51
C SER A 118 0.65 11.56 51.99
N ASP A 119 1.57 11.08 52.84
CA ASP A 119 2.48 9.98 52.50
C ASP A 119 1.72 8.69 52.16
N GLU A 120 0.50 8.51 52.68
CA GLU A 120 -0.35 7.35 52.42
C GLU A 120 -0.83 7.27 50.96
N ASP A 121 -0.85 8.41 50.25
CA ASP A 121 -1.21 8.47 48.82
C ASP A 121 -0.08 7.93 47.93
N CYS A 122 1.13 7.81 48.46
CA CYS A 122 2.33 7.37 47.75
C CYS A 122 2.64 5.91 48.12
N LEU A 123 2.26 4.96 47.26
CA LEU A 123 2.55 3.55 47.50
C LEU A 123 4.02 3.24 47.17
N GLU A 124 4.80 2.89 48.20
CA GLU A 124 6.21 2.54 48.05
C GLU A 124 6.39 1.36 47.08
N GLY A 125 7.31 1.50 46.13
CA GLY A 125 7.64 0.47 45.15
C GLY A 125 6.74 0.43 43.92
N GLU A 126 5.66 1.21 43.87
CA GLU A 126 4.83 1.34 42.67
C GLU A 126 5.39 2.37 41.68
N SER A 127 5.21 2.11 40.39
CA SER A 127 5.57 3.06 39.33
C SER A 127 4.50 4.14 39.17
N VAL A 128 4.91 5.39 38.97
CA VAL A 128 3.97 6.46 38.62
C VAL A 128 3.29 6.15 37.29
N ALA A 129 1.97 6.36 37.19
CA ALA A 129 1.18 6.09 35.98
C ALA A 129 1.72 6.81 34.72
N ALA A 130 2.37 7.96 34.89
CA ALA A 130 3.02 8.70 33.81
C ALA A 130 4.41 8.14 33.39
N GLY A 131 4.93 7.12 34.07
CA GLY A 131 6.15 6.41 33.70
C GLY A 131 7.47 7.13 34.03
N HIS A 132 7.44 8.10 34.96
CA HIS A 132 8.62 8.91 35.28
C HIS A 132 9.58 8.27 36.30
N GLY A 133 9.13 7.30 37.09
CA GLY A 133 9.94 6.64 38.11
C GLY A 133 9.12 5.77 39.05
N ILE A 134 9.77 5.28 40.11
CA ILE A 134 9.19 4.44 41.18
C ILE A 134 8.99 5.30 42.43
N MET A 135 7.82 5.23 43.07
CA MET A 135 7.51 6.01 44.26
C MET A 135 8.26 5.47 45.50
N THR A 136 8.78 6.39 46.32
CA THR A 136 9.52 6.05 47.56
C THR A 136 8.63 5.95 48.80
N GLY A 137 7.36 6.38 48.71
CA GLY A 137 6.42 6.39 49.83
C GLY A 137 6.31 7.72 50.59
N LEU A 138 7.02 8.76 50.14
CA LEU A 138 7.01 10.08 50.78
C LEU A 138 6.29 11.11 49.91
N CYS A 139 5.45 11.94 50.52
CA CYS A 139 4.78 13.07 49.89
C CYS A 139 5.54 14.38 50.16
N LEU A 140 5.97 15.06 49.11
CA LEU A 140 6.70 16.32 49.24
C LEU A 140 5.72 17.49 49.43
N ASN A 141 5.64 18.04 50.64
CA ASN A 141 4.79 19.19 50.98
C ASN A 141 5.04 20.46 50.14
N SER A 142 6.23 20.60 49.54
CA SER A 142 6.60 21.78 48.74
C SER A 142 5.95 21.80 47.35
N THR A 143 5.79 20.63 46.73
CA THR A 143 5.21 20.47 45.38
C THR A 143 3.85 19.77 45.40
N GLY A 144 3.47 19.14 46.51
CA GLY A 144 2.27 18.31 46.63
C GLY A 144 2.35 17.06 45.76
N THR A 145 3.55 16.51 45.57
CA THR A 145 3.80 15.33 44.72
C THR A 145 4.62 14.27 45.43
N CYS A 146 4.38 13.01 45.11
CA CYS A 146 5.15 11.89 45.63
C CYS A 146 6.62 12.02 45.22
N GLU A 147 7.52 11.71 46.14
CA GLU A 147 8.93 11.52 45.84
C GLU A 147 9.13 10.24 45.02
N ILE A 148 9.97 10.33 43.99
CA ILE A 148 10.24 9.23 43.08
C ILE A 148 11.73 9.00 42.90
N TYR A 149 12.09 7.71 42.78
CA TYR A 149 13.38 7.28 42.27
C TYR A 149 13.36 7.33 40.74
N ALA A 150 14.00 8.36 40.17
CA ALA A 150 13.95 8.69 38.76
C ALA A 150 15.20 9.44 38.28
N TRP A 151 15.28 9.68 36.97
CA TRP A 151 16.21 10.65 36.41
C TRP A 151 15.70 12.07 36.69
N CYS A 152 16.44 12.80 37.53
CA CYS A 152 16.09 14.13 37.96
C CYS A 152 16.97 15.21 37.28
N PRO A 153 16.39 16.37 36.91
CA PRO A 153 14.98 16.76 37.05
C PRO A 153 14.04 16.04 36.07
N VAL A 154 12.77 15.90 36.45
CA VAL A 154 11.73 15.25 35.63
C VAL A 154 11.31 16.17 34.49
N GLU A 155 11.03 15.60 33.32
CA GLU A 155 10.58 16.34 32.14
C GLU A 155 9.30 17.14 32.45
N HIS A 156 9.34 18.46 32.22
CA HIS A 156 8.14 19.29 32.28
C HIS A 156 7.42 19.29 30.91
N SER A 157 6.15 18.89 30.91
CA SER A 157 5.38 18.54 29.73
C SER A 157 4.79 19.72 28.95
N LYS A 158 5.50 20.86 28.84
CA LYS A 158 4.99 21.98 28.05
C LYS A 158 5.29 21.78 26.57
N ARG A 159 4.25 21.57 25.75
CA ARG A 159 4.40 21.57 24.30
C ARG A 159 4.85 22.97 23.84
N PRO A 160 5.89 23.06 23.00
CA PRO A 160 6.33 24.35 22.47
C PRO A 160 5.25 24.89 21.53
N THR A 161 4.99 26.20 21.59
CA THR A 161 3.98 26.85 20.75
C THR A 161 4.49 27.11 19.34
N GLU A 162 5.81 27.27 19.20
CA GLU A 162 6.50 27.53 17.93
C GLU A 162 7.56 26.45 17.67
N PRO A 163 7.78 26.06 16.40
CA PRO A 163 8.81 25.11 16.05
C PRO A 163 10.20 25.74 16.19
N LEU A 164 11.12 25.04 16.86
CA LEU A 164 12.50 25.48 17.05
C LEU A 164 13.24 25.65 15.70
N LEU A 165 12.95 24.77 14.74
CA LEU A 165 13.58 24.68 13.42
C LEU A 165 12.63 25.16 12.31
N SER A 166 12.20 26.42 12.35
CA SER A 166 11.33 26.99 11.30
C SER A 166 11.97 26.96 9.90
N GLU A 167 13.28 27.20 9.81
CA GLU A 167 14.07 27.17 8.57
C GLU A 167 14.16 25.79 7.92
N ALA A 168 13.75 24.73 8.63
CA ALA A 168 13.76 23.39 8.08
C ALA A 168 12.77 23.21 6.92
N GLU A 169 11.85 24.16 6.71
CA GLU A 169 11.00 24.20 5.51
C GLU A 169 11.82 24.22 4.21
N ASN A 170 13.01 24.83 4.24
CA ASN A 170 13.92 24.99 3.10
C ASN A 170 14.87 23.81 2.91
N PHE A 171 14.83 22.82 3.79
CA PHE A 171 15.67 21.64 3.68
C PHE A 171 15.21 20.76 2.51
N THR A 172 16.14 19.93 2.05
CA THR A 172 15.90 19.04 0.91
C THR A 172 16.08 17.59 1.30
N ILE A 173 15.21 16.74 0.77
CA ILE A 173 15.33 15.28 0.85
C ILE A 173 15.61 14.74 -0.55
N TYR A 174 16.72 14.02 -0.68
CA TYR A 174 17.07 13.25 -1.86
C TYR A 174 16.57 11.82 -1.68
N ILE A 175 15.76 11.35 -2.63
CA ILE A 175 15.17 10.00 -2.62
C ILE A 175 15.67 9.25 -3.85
N LYS A 176 16.51 8.24 -3.62
CA LYS A 176 16.94 7.29 -4.65
C LYS A 176 16.18 5.98 -4.47
N ASN A 177 15.35 5.65 -5.45
CA ASN A 177 14.60 4.42 -5.49
C ASN A 177 15.07 3.54 -6.64
N PHE A 178 15.31 2.28 -6.35
CA PHE A 178 15.55 1.22 -7.31
C PHE A 178 14.36 0.26 -7.30
N ILE A 179 13.89 -0.09 -8.48
CA ILE A 179 12.86 -1.11 -8.69
C ILE A 179 13.43 -2.26 -9.53
N ARG A 180 12.94 -3.47 -9.25
CA ARG A 180 13.19 -4.65 -10.06
C ARG A 180 11.92 -5.47 -10.17
N PHE A 181 11.53 -5.79 -11.40
CA PHE A 181 10.48 -6.76 -11.71
C PHE A 181 11.17 -8.09 -12.04
N PRO A 182 11.29 -9.01 -11.05
CA PRO A 182 12.08 -10.22 -11.21
C PRO A 182 11.57 -11.11 -12.34
N LYS A 183 10.26 -11.11 -12.61
CA LYS A 183 9.65 -11.94 -13.66
C LYS A 183 10.14 -11.58 -15.07
N PHE A 184 10.45 -10.31 -15.29
CA PHE A 184 10.91 -9.79 -16.58
C PHE A 184 12.39 -9.43 -16.59
N GLU A 185 13.09 -9.67 -15.47
CA GLU A 185 14.48 -9.27 -15.23
C GLU A 185 14.75 -7.78 -15.50
N PHE A 186 13.71 -6.95 -15.37
CA PHE A 186 13.80 -5.51 -15.61
C PHE A 186 14.16 -4.79 -14.31
N SER A 187 15.14 -3.89 -14.37
CA SER A 187 15.48 -2.99 -13.27
C SER A 187 15.56 -1.55 -13.77
N LYS A 188 15.13 -0.62 -12.93
CA LYS A 188 15.22 0.82 -13.21
C LYS A 188 15.36 1.61 -11.92
N SER A 189 15.92 2.81 -12.01
CA SER A 189 15.94 3.76 -10.90
C SER A 189 15.13 5.01 -11.24
N ASN A 190 14.65 5.72 -10.22
CA ASN A 190 13.93 6.99 -10.41
C ASN A 190 14.84 8.14 -10.87
N VAL A 191 16.16 7.98 -10.76
CA VAL A 191 17.12 9.00 -11.16
C VAL A 191 17.30 8.91 -12.67
N LEU A 192 17.08 10.04 -13.36
CA LEU A 192 17.31 10.14 -14.79
C LEU A 192 18.77 9.80 -15.12
N GLU A 193 18.96 8.85 -16.03
CA GLU A 193 20.28 8.52 -16.57
C GLU A 193 20.71 9.64 -17.53
N THR A 194 21.47 10.60 -17.01
CA THR A 194 22.01 11.74 -17.77
C THR A 194 23.53 11.80 -17.64
N SER A 195 24.19 12.28 -18.69
CA SER A 195 25.64 12.56 -18.70
C SER A 195 25.99 13.91 -18.04
N ASP A 196 24.99 14.70 -17.63
CA ASP A 196 25.19 15.99 -16.97
C ASP A 196 25.32 15.84 -15.45
N ASP A 197 26.56 15.90 -14.96
CA ASP A 197 26.90 15.92 -13.52
C ASP A 197 26.30 17.11 -12.75
N SER A 198 25.82 18.14 -13.46
CA SER A 198 25.22 19.33 -12.86
C SER A 198 23.71 19.21 -12.62
N TYR A 199 23.04 18.24 -13.24
CA TYR A 199 21.60 18.01 -13.10
C TYR A 199 21.18 17.85 -11.64
N LEU A 200 21.81 16.92 -10.91
CA LEU A 200 21.53 16.66 -9.50
C LEU A 200 21.94 17.80 -8.56
N LYS A 201 22.74 18.77 -9.02
CA LYS A 201 23.15 19.92 -8.20
C LYS A 201 22.14 21.06 -8.27
N LYS A 202 21.36 21.14 -9.35
CA LYS A 202 20.45 22.27 -9.64
C LYS A 202 18.98 21.89 -9.63
N CYS A 203 18.65 20.63 -9.86
CA CYS A 203 17.25 20.24 -9.99
C CYS A 203 16.52 20.34 -8.64
N SER A 204 15.26 20.73 -8.71
CA SER A 204 14.28 20.61 -7.62
C SER A 204 13.05 19.98 -8.23
N TYR A 205 12.45 19.03 -7.52
CA TYR A 205 11.23 18.37 -7.98
C TYR A 205 10.11 19.40 -8.18
N ASP A 206 9.47 19.32 -9.34
CA ASP A 206 8.26 20.04 -9.66
C ASP A 206 7.40 19.16 -10.57
N LYS A 207 6.08 19.14 -10.34
CA LYS A 207 5.18 18.21 -11.03
C LYS A 207 5.11 18.44 -12.55
N GLU A 208 5.29 19.69 -12.98
CA GLU A 208 5.15 20.07 -14.39
C GLU A 208 6.50 20.27 -15.07
N ASN A 209 7.42 20.98 -14.41
CA ASN A 209 8.69 21.38 -15.02
C ASN A 209 9.79 20.32 -14.86
N HIS A 210 9.87 19.65 -13.70
CA HIS A 210 10.95 18.72 -13.36
C HIS A 210 10.44 17.47 -12.62
N PRO A 211 9.57 16.65 -13.24
CA PRO A 211 8.90 15.52 -12.57
C PRO A 211 9.84 14.37 -12.20
N TYR A 212 11.03 14.31 -12.79
CA TYR A 212 12.02 13.25 -12.58
C TYR A 212 13.20 13.69 -11.70
N CYS A 213 13.13 14.87 -11.06
CA CYS A 213 14.15 15.26 -10.11
C CYS A 213 13.92 14.53 -8.77
N PRO A 214 14.92 13.81 -8.25
CA PRO A 214 14.81 13.05 -7.00
C PRO A 214 14.98 13.90 -5.72
N ILE A 215 15.09 15.24 -5.85
CA ILE A 215 15.34 16.17 -4.75
C ILE A 215 14.06 16.96 -4.47
N PHE A 216 13.52 16.80 -3.27
CA PHE A 216 12.28 17.42 -2.84
C PHE A 216 12.56 18.41 -1.72
N ARG A 217 11.92 19.58 -1.75
CA ARG A 217 11.92 20.52 -0.62
C ARG A 217 10.87 20.10 0.40
N LEU A 218 11.20 20.17 1.69
CA LEU A 218 10.29 19.71 2.74
C LEU A 218 8.99 20.54 2.79
N ARG A 219 9.09 21.85 2.56
CA ARG A 219 7.92 22.73 2.41
C ARG A 219 6.95 22.23 1.35
N ASP A 220 7.45 21.88 0.16
CA ASP A 220 6.62 21.48 -0.96
C ASP A 220 5.97 20.12 -0.74
N LEU A 221 6.67 19.19 -0.06
CA LEU A 221 6.10 17.91 0.34
C LEU A 221 4.88 18.09 1.24
N VAL A 222 5.00 18.92 2.28
CA VAL A 222 3.91 19.17 3.23
C VAL A 222 2.79 19.96 2.56
N ARG A 223 3.11 20.99 1.77
CA ARG A 223 2.15 21.81 1.05
C ARG A 223 1.32 20.99 0.05
N ASN A 224 1.94 20.02 -0.63
CA ASN A 224 1.25 19.12 -1.56
C ASN A 224 0.22 18.21 -0.87
N THR A 225 0.32 18.02 0.45
CA THR A 225 -0.72 17.32 1.24
C THR A 225 -1.88 18.25 1.65
N GLY A 226 -1.80 19.54 1.35
CA GLY A 226 -2.78 20.56 1.78
C GLY A 226 -2.61 21.05 3.21
N ASN A 227 -1.47 20.78 3.86
CA ASN A 227 -1.18 21.21 5.23
C ASN A 227 -0.10 22.31 5.25
N ASP A 228 -0.06 23.08 6.34
CA ASP A 228 1.03 24.03 6.60
C ASP A 228 2.23 23.36 7.29
N PHE A 229 3.44 23.78 6.90
CA PHE A 229 4.67 23.20 7.42
C PHE A 229 4.93 23.60 8.88
N GLN A 230 4.71 24.85 9.26
CA GLN A 230 5.03 25.35 10.60
C GLN A 230 4.11 24.73 11.65
N ASP A 231 2.82 24.61 11.33
CA ASP A 231 1.85 23.92 12.18
C ASP A 231 2.20 22.44 12.39
N MET A 232 2.62 21.77 11.32
CA MET A 232 3.01 20.36 11.38
C MET A 232 4.34 20.16 12.10
N ALA A 233 5.29 21.09 11.97
CA ALA A 233 6.55 21.07 12.70
C ALA A 233 6.35 21.25 14.21
N ALA A 234 5.41 22.12 14.63
CA ALA A 234 5.12 22.34 16.05
C ALA A 234 4.40 21.15 16.71
N LYS A 235 3.43 20.54 16.02
CA LYS A 235 2.64 19.42 16.58
C LYS A 235 3.27 18.05 16.33
N GLY A 236 4.15 17.97 15.33
CA GLY A 236 4.58 16.74 14.67
C GLY A 236 3.54 16.23 13.68
N GLY A 237 3.94 15.27 12.83
CA GLY A 237 3.03 14.60 11.91
C GLY A 237 3.71 13.49 11.10
N SER A 238 2.95 12.79 10.24
CA SER A 238 3.49 11.82 9.30
C SER A 238 2.98 12.09 7.89
N VAL A 239 3.91 12.12 6.93
CA VAL A 239 3.67 12.37 5.51
C VAL A 239 4.10 11.14 4.71
N GLY A 240 3.17 10.59 3.95
CA GLY A 240 3.39 9.51 3.00
C GLY A 240 3.82 10.04 1.64
N ILE A 241 4.96 9.55 1.14
CA ILE A 241 5.45 9.78 -0.23
C ILE A 241 5.21 8.49 -1.02
N LEU A 242 4.18 8.50 -1.86
CA LEU A 242 3.82 7.35 -2.69
C LEU A 242 4.48 7.48 -4.08
N ILE A 243 5.30 6.48 -4.43
CA ILE A 243 5.97 6.35 -5.72
C ILE A 243 5.33 5.18 -6.47
N GLU A 244 4.59 5.49 -7.54
CA GLU A 244 3.91 4.48 -8.36
C GLU A 244 4.68 4.24 -9.67
N TRP A 245 4.95 2.97 -9.96
CA TRP A 245 5.58 2.50 -11.20
C TRP A 245 4.59 1.67 -12.01
N ASN A 246 3.99 2.26 -13.03
CA ASN A 246 3.14 1.53 -13.97
C ASN A 246 3.83 1.46 -15.33
N CYS A 247 4.46 0.32 -15.60
CA CYS A 247 5.40 0.18 -16.70
C CYS A 247 4.89 -0.80 -17.75
N ASP A 248 4.92 -0.34 -19.00
CA ASP A 248 4.66 -1.16 -20.17
C ASP A 248 5.99 -1.52 -20.81
N LEU A 249 6.45 -2.76 -20.58
CA LEU A 249 7.74 -3.26 -21.05
C LEU A 249 7.73 -3.70 -22.52
N ASP A 250 6.61 -3.53 -23.22
CA ASP A 250 6.57 -3.63 -24.68
C ASP A 250 7.10 -2.36 -25.35
N LYS A 251 7.16 -1.27 -24.59
CA LYS A 251 7.73 0.01 -25.01
C LYS A 251 9.16 0.17 -24.52
N ASP A 252 9.79 1.25 -24.96
CA ASP A 252 11.13 1.59 -24.49
C ASP A 252 11.17 1.84 -22.98
N SER A 253 12.29 1.47 -22.36
CA SER A 253 12.48 1.59 -20.91
C SER A 253 12.38 3.05 -20.43
N SER A 254 12.62 4.04 -21.31
CA SER A 254 12.50 5.47 -21.00
C SER A 254 11.05 5.91 -20.71
N GLU A 255 10.03 5.19 -21.15
CA GLU A 255 8.62 5.53 -20.87
C GLU A 255 8.15 5.04 -19.49
N CYS A 256 8.86 4.09 -18.88
CA CYS A 256 8.58 3.57 -17.54
C CYS A 256 9.08 4.55 -16.48
N ASN A 257 8.29 5.53 -16.07
CA ASN A 257 8.72 6.57 -15.14
C ASN A 257 7.87 6.60 -13.85
N PRO A 258 8.46 7.00 -12.72
CA PRO A 258 7.73 7.03 -11.44
C PRO A 258 6.71 8.17 -11.43
N ARG A 259 5.59 7.94 -10.75
CA ARG A 259 4.61 8.97 -10.40
C ARG A 259 4.61 9.20 -8.90
N TYR A 260 4.82 10.45 -8.50
CA TYR A 260 4.84 10.83 -7.09
C TYR A 260 3.49 11.39 -6.64
N SER A 261 3.05 10.96 -5.47
CA SER A 261 1.90 11.53 -4.78
C SER A 261 2.20 11.65 -3.28
N PHE A 262 1.56 12.61 -2.63
CA PHE A 262 1.85 12.99 -1.26
C PHE A 262 0.56 13.00 -0.45
N THR A 263 0.56 12.38 0.71
CA THR A 263 -0.60 12.33 1.60
C THR A 263 -0.17 12.47 3.05
N ARG A 264 -1.02 13.02 3.90
CA ARG A 264 -0.82 12.97 5.35
C ARG A 264 -1.34 11.64 5.89
N LEU A 265 -0.57 10.95 6.72
CA LEU A 265 -0.89 9.60 7.21
C LEU A 265 -1.52 9.61 8.62
N ASP A 266 -1.25 10.63 9.42
CA ASP A 266 -1.72 10.74 10.81
C ASP A 266 -3.07 11.46 10.97
N MET A 267 -3.84 11.61 9.88
CA MET A 267 -5.18 12.21 9.93
C MET A 267 -6.20 11.19 10.44
N ASN A 268 -6.53 11.28 11.73
CA ASN A 268 -7.69 10.58 12.28
C ASN A 268 -8.91 11.51 12.28
N LEU A 269 -10.00 11.11 11.62
CA LEU A 269 -11.22 11.91 11.46
C LEU A 269 -11.92 12.23 12.79
N ASN A 270 -11.64 11.48 13.86
CA ASN A 270 -12.47 11.45 15.07
C ASN A 270 -11.76 11.92 16.36
N SER A 271 -10.45 12.19 16.36
CA SER A 271 -9.75 12.60 17.60
C SER A 271 -8.53 13.49 17.36
N SER A 272 -8.60 14.72 17.89
CA SER A 272 -7.46 15.66 17.96
C SER A 272 -6.36 15.22 18.93
N ILE A 273 -6.68 14.33 19.87
CA ILE A 273 -5.82 13.93 20.99
C ILE A 273 -4.65 13.06 20.52
N THR A 274 -4.81 12.27 19.46
CA THR A 274 -3.73 11.43 18.88
C THR A 274 -3.07 12.08 17.67
N SER A 275 -3.39 13.34 17.36
CA SER A 275 -2.81 14.02 16.20
C SER A 275 -1.41 14.56 16.54
N GLY A 276 -0.44 14.19 15.72
CA GLY A 276 0.95 14.56 15.85
C GLY A 276 1.90 13.38 16.07
N TYR A 277 3.19 13.63 15.88
CA TYR A 277 4.26 12.66 16.04
C TYR A 277 5.32 13.20 16.98
N ASN A 278 5.58 12.45 18.05
CA ASN A 278 6.67 12.74 18.96
C ASN A 278 7.31 11.45 19.47
N PHE A 279 8.58 11.53 19.84
CA PHE A 279 9.28 10.46 20.51
C PHE A 279 10.32 11.04 21.47
N ARG A 280 10.82 10.19 22.37
CA ARG A 280 11.87 10.53 23.32
C ARG A 280 13.14 9.77 22.98
N HIS A 281 14.27 10.45 23.07
CA HIS A 281 15.59 9.88 22.90
C HIS A 281 16.53 10.42 23.97
N ALA A 282 17.44 9.61 24.49
CA ALA A 282 18.37 10.03 25.52
C ALA A 282 19.82 9.79 25.06
N ARG A 283 20.69 10.77 25.31
CA ARG A 283 22.14 10.63 25.20
C ARG A 283 22.73 10.49 26.59
N TYR A 284 23.52 9.45 26.81
CA TYR A 284 24.14 9.14 28.10
C TYR A 284 25.60 9.56 28.09
N TYR A 285 26.03 10.13 29.21
CA TYR A 285 27.37 10.64 29.42
C TYR A 285 27.88 10.21 30.80
N LYS A 286 29.19 10.30 30.99
CA LYS A 286 29.84 10.10 32.29
C LYS A 286 30.65 11.34 32.62
N ASP A 287 30.58 11.77 33.87
CA ASP A 287 31.42 12.86 34.35
C ASP A 287 32.84 12.37 34.71
N GLU A 288 33.70 13.30 35.13
CA GLU A 288 35.08 13.00 35.54
C GLU A 288 35.16 12.12 36.81
N LYS A 289 34.08 12.05 37.59
CA LYS A 289 33.97 11.25 38.82
C LYS A 289 33.40 9.84 38.55
N GLY A 290 33.01 9.55 37.31
CA GLY A 290 32.41 8.29 36.89
C GLY A 290 30.89 8.20 37.11
N GLU A 291 30.24 9.27 37.56
CA GLU A 291 28.79 9.38 37.69
C GLU A 291 28.15 9.51 36.30
N THR A 292 27.10 8.73 36.06
CA THR A 292 26.37 8.75 34.80
C THR A 292 25.30 9.83 34.81
N TYR A 293 25.31 10.71 33.82
CA TYR A 293 24.22 11.66 33.57
C TYR A 293 23.65 11.44 32.16
N ARG A 294 22.45 11.95 31.90
CA ARG A 294 21.83 11.86 30.58
C ARG A 294 21.18 13.17 30.18
N THR A 295 21.20 13.44 28.89
CA THR A 295 20.36 14.47 28.27
C THR A 295 19.19 13.78 27.60
N LEU A 296 17.97 14.08 28.07
CA LEU A 296 16.74 13.57 27.49
C LEU A 296 16.19 14.57 26.48
N TYR A 297 15.93 14.11 25.27
CA TYR A 297 15.33 14.87 24.19
C TYR A 297 13.89 14.40 23.98
N LYS A 298 12.96 15.34 23.89
CA LYS A 298 11.60 15.09 23.43
C LYS A 298 11.39 15.81 22.11
N VAL A 299 11.25 15.02 21.05
CA VAL A 299 11.39 15.46 19.68
C VAL A 299 10.01 15.48 19.03
N TYR A 300 9.66 16.60 18.40
CA TYR A 300 8.42 16.79 17.65
C TYR A 300 8.78 17.05 16.19
N GLY A 301 8.41 16.14 15.30
CA GLY A 301 8.89 16.18 13.94
C GLY A 301 7.91 15.63 12.92
N ILE A 302 8.29 15.79 11.65
CA ILE A 302 7.54 15.28 10.51
C ILE A 302 8.22 14.02 10.01
N ARG A 303 7.58 12.88 10.24
CA ARG A 303 8.05 11.59 9.71
C ARG A 303 7.65 11.47 8.24
N PHE A 304 8.60 11.13 7.38
CA PHE A 304 8.33 10.84 5.96
C PHE A 304 8.37 9.33 5.72
N ASP A 305 7.26 8.74 5.30
CA ASP A 305 7.14 7.33 4.98
C ASP A 305 7.09 7.15 3.45
N ILE A 306 8.10 6.49 2.88
CA ILE A 306 8.17 6.26 1.43
C ILE A 306 7.52 4.93 1.12
N MET A 307 6.43 4.98 0.35
CA MET A 307 5.66 3.81 -0.08
C MET A 307 5.83 3.65 -1.58
N ILE A 308 6.14 2.44 -2.03
CA ILE A 308 6.37 2.18 -3.45
C ILE A 308 5.40 1.10 -3.90
N ASN A 309 4.70 1.39 -5.00
CA ASN A 309 3.86 0.43 -5.69
C ASN A 309 4.36 0.26 -7.13
N GLY A 310 4.26 -0.93 -7.68
CA GLY A 310 4.78 -1.24 -8.99
C GLY A 310 4.00 -2.34 -9.69
N GLN A 311 3.65 -2.11 -10.96
CA GLN A 311 3.13 -3.10 -11.88
C GLN A 311 3.86 -2.97 -13.21
N ALA A 312 4.38 -4.08 -13.71
CA ALA A 312 4.93 -4.17 -15.05
C ALA A 312 4.11 -5.13 -15.91
N GLY A 313 3.89 -4.78 -17.17
CA GLY A 313 3.29 -5.65 -18.19
C GLY A 313 4.25 -5.88 -19.34
N LYS A 314 4.37 -7.12 -19.81
CA LYS A 314 5.13 -7.47 -21.03
C LYS A 314 4.35 -8.49 -21.86
N PHE A 315 4.43 -8.39 -23.17
CA PHE A 315 3.79 -9.31 -24.10
C PHE A 315 4.17 -10.76 -23.80
N ASN A 316 3.16 -11.61 -23.69
CA ASN A 316 3.33 -13.05 -23.61
C ASN A 316 2.27 -13.75 -24.48
N ILE A 317 2.71 -14.76 -25.23
CA ILE A 317 1.84 -15.53 -26.12
C ILE A 317 0.78 -16.34 -25.36
N VAL A 318 1.08 -16.80 -24.13
CA VAL A 318 0.16 -17.64 -23.33
C VAL A 318 -1.13 -16.90 -22.98
N PRO A 319 -1.12 -15.74 -22.29
CA PRO A 319 -2.35 -14.99 -22.00
C PRO A 319 -3.04 -14.52 -23.28
N THR A 320 -2.28 -14.24 -24.35
CA THR A 320 -2.83 -13.88 -25.67
C THR A 320 -3.69 -15.00 -26.25
N ILE A 321 -3.18 -16.24 -26.31
CA ILE A 321 -3.93 -17.40 -26.84
C ILE A 321 -5.15 -17.70 -25.95
N ILE A 322 -5.02 -17.61 -24.62
CA ILE A 322 -6.14 -17.80 -23.70
C ILE A 322 -7.24 -16.76 -23.94
N ALA A 323 -6.87 -15.49 -24.14
CA ALA A 323 -7.81 -14.41 -24.44
C ALA A 323 -8.50 -14.59 -25.80
N ILE A 324 -7.75 -14.99 -26.83
CA ILE A 324 -8.32 -15.30 -28.16
C ILE A 324 -9.27 -16.50 -28.07
N GLY A 325 -8.85 -17.60 -27.43
CA GLY A 325 -9.66 -18.81 -27.29
C GLY A 325 -10.97 -18.55 -26.53
N SER A 326 -10.89 -17.80 -25.42
CA SER A 326 -12.08 -17.37 -24.67
C SER A 326 -12.97 -16.45 -25.50
N GLY A 327 -12.37 -15.56 -26.29
CA GLY A 327 -13.10 -14.67 -27.20
C GLY A 327 -13.84 -15.41 -28.31
N VAL A 328 -13.20 -16.41 -28.94
CA VAL A 328 -13.83 -17.26 -29.97
C VAL A 328 -14.98 -18.07 -29.38
N ALA A 329 -14.85 -18.55 -28.14
CA ALA A 329 -15.94 -19.25 -27.46
C ALA A 329 -17.18 -18.36 -27.28
N LEU A 330 -17.00 -17.07 -26.95
CA LEU A 330 -18.09 -16.09 -26.82
C LEU A 330 -18.77 -15.75 -28.16
N MET A 331 -18.08 -15.90 -29.28
CA MET A 331 -18.69 -15.75 -30.61
C MET A 331 -19.61 -16.93 -30.96
N GLY A 332 -19.34 -18.10 -30.40
CA GLY A 332 -20.10 -19.33 -30.64
C GLY A 332 -21.34 -19.46 -29.76
N THR A 333 -21.49 -18.67 -28.69
CA THR A 333 -22.70 -18.71 -27.87
C THR A 333 -23.85 -18.08 -28.64
N PRO A 334 -24.93 -18.83 -28.93
CA PRO A 334 -26.12 -18.24 -29.50
C PRO A 334 -26.58 -17.13 -28.56
N CYS A 335 -27.00 -15.99 -29.12
CA CYS A 335 -27.81 -15.02 -28.40
C CYS A 335 -29.13 -15.73 -28.08
N ALA A 336 -29.15 -16.55 -27.03
CA ALA A 336 -30.36 -17.14 -26.51
C ALA A 336 -31.17 -15.97 -26.00
N PRO A 337 -32.31 -15.62 -26.63
CA PRO A 337 -33.22 -14.71 -25.96
C PRO A 337 -33.51 -15.32 -24.57
N PRO A 338 -33.69 -14.49 -23.53
CA PRO A 338 -34.29 -14.98 -22.30
C PRO A 338 -35.54 -15.77 -22.70
N PRO A 339 -35.89 -16.89 -22.03
CA PRO A 339 -37.00 -17.73 -22.44
C PRO A 339 -38.30 -16.92 -22.40
N SER A 340 -38.60 -16.21 -23.49
CA SER A 340 -39.91 -15.74 -23.84
C SER A 340 -40.68 -16.99 -24.20
N SER A 341 -41.86 -17.12 -23.63
CA SER A 341 -42.75 -18.27 -23.52
C SER A 341 -43.10 -19.02 -24.82
N SER A 342 -42.51 -18.66 -25.95
CA SER A 342 -42.73 -19.24 -27.28
C SER A 342 -41.82 -20.43 -27.60
N ALA A 343 -40.68 -20.60 -26.90
CA ALA A 343 -39.77 -21.74 -27.14
C ALA A 343 -40.23 -23.05 -26.45
N ALA A 344 -41.16 -22.98 -25.50
CA ALA A 344 -41.77 -24.17 -24.90
C ALA A 344 -42.73 -24.88 -25.87
N LEU A 345 -43.34 -24.15 -26.82
CA LEU A 345 -44.39 -24.69 -27.71
C LEU A 345 -43.88 -25.49 -28.92
N LEU A 346 -42.59 -25.36 -29.28
CA LEU A 346 -42.00 -26.11 -30.40
C LEU A 346 -41.30 -27.41 -29.98
N GLN A 347 -41.12 -27.66 -28.68
CA GLN A 347 -40.63 -28.94 -28.18
C GLN A 347 -41.75 -29.96 -27.96
N ASP A 348 -42.99 -29.51 -27.71
CA ASP A 348 -44.14 -30.42 -27.51
C ASP A 348 -44.68 -31.02 -28.82
N THR A 349 -44.48 -30.37 -29.97
CA THR A 349 -44.98 -30.86 -31.27
C THR A 349 -44.06 -31.88 -31.95
N ALA A 350 -42.80 -32.03 -31.51
CA ALA A 350 -41.86 -33.00 -32.09
C ALA A 350 -41.78 -34.34 -31.33
N GLN A 351 -42.45 -34.48 -30.18
CA GLN A 351 -42.46 -35.72 -29.39
C GLN A 351 -43.70 -36.61 -29.61
N THR A 352 -44.69 -36.18 -30.40
CA THR A 352 -45.94 -36.95 -30.57
C THR A 352 -45.96 -37.89 -31.78
N GLU A 353 -44.98 -37.86 -32.69
CA GLU A 353 -44.99 -38.70 -33.91
C GLU A 353 -44.09 -39.94 -33.90
N SER A 354 -43.32 -40.21 -32.83
CA SER A 354 -42.41 -41.38 -32.77
C SER A 354 -42.80 -42.43 -31.72
N ALA A 355 -44.08 -42.57 -31.40
CA ALA A 355 -44.58 -43.59 -30.47
C ALA A 355 -45.59 -44.54 -31.14
N SER A 356 -45.18 -45.29 -32.17
CA SER A 356 -45.82 -46.56 -32.54
C SER A 356 -44.98 -47.40 -33.51
N ARG A 357 -44.05 -48.21 -32.98
CA ARG A 357 -43.80 -49.61 -33.40
C ARG A 357 -42.56 -50.19 -32.73
N GLY A 358 -42.73 -51.31 -32.03
CA GLY A 358 -41.74 -52.40 -32.01
C GLY A 358 -40.87 -52.53 -30.76
N ASN A 359 -41.36 -53.35 -29.81
CA ASN A 359 -40.66 -54.27 -28.90
C ASN A 359 -39.16 -54.10 -28.59
N GLY A 360 -38.86 -54.08 -27.28
CA GLY A 360 -37.74 -54.84 -26.72
C GLY A 360 -36.67 -54.05 -25.96
N GLN A 361 -36.60 -54.29 -24.64
CA GLN A 361 -35.51 -54.00 -23.70
C GLN A 361 -35.36 -52.55 -23.18
N GLN A 362 -35.78 -52.38 -21.91
CA GLN A 362 -35.43 -51.26 -21.04
C GLN A 362 -33.93 -51.26 -20.73
N LEU A 363 -33.25 -50.13 -20.98
CA LEU A 363 -31.95 -49.81 -20.39
C LEU A 363 -32.14 -48.70 -19.35
N GLN A 364 -31.74 -48.97 -18.10
CA GLN A 364 -31.55 -47.95 -17.07
C GLN A 364 -30.38 -47.02 -17.45
N LEU A 365 -30.57 -45.71 -17.33
CA LEU A 365 -29.47 -44.79 -17.07
C LEU A 365 -29.93 -43.70 -16.09
N MET A 366 -29.29 -43.69 -14.92
CA MET A 366 -29.60 -42.83 -13.79
C MET A 366 -29.33 -41.35 -14.06
N ARG A 367 -30.21 -40.51 -13.48
CA ARG A 367 -30.06 -39.07 -13.31
C ARG A 367 -28.77 -38.71 -12.56
N PHE A 368 -27.97 -37.83 -13.15
CA PHE A 368 -26.87 -37.11 -12.49
C PHE A 368 -27.14 -35.61 -12.55
N LYS A 369 -28.18 -35.13 -11.85
CA LYS A 369 -28.50 -33.69 -11.82
C LYS A 369 -29.04 -33.11 -10.51
N ASP A 370 -28.88 -33.81 -9.38
CA ASP A 370 -29.43 -33.37 -8.07
C ASP A 370 -28.40 -33.23 -6.93
N GLN A 371 -27.09 -33.06 -7.20
CA GLN A 371 -26.08 -32.88 -6.12
C GLN A 371 -25.27 -31.58 -6.13
N LEU A 372 -25.64 -30.57 -6.91
CA LEU A 372 -24.92 -29.27 -6.90
C LEU A 372 -25.68 -28.11 -6.23
N THR A 373 -26.81 -28.40 -5.57
CA THR A 373 -27.69 -27.37 -4.97
C THR A 373 -27.75 -27.41 -3.44
N VAL A 374 -26.71 -27.93 -2.76
CA VAL A 374 -26.64 -27.97 -1.28
C VAL A 374 -25.40 -27.26 -0.70
N LEU A 375 -24.56 -26.61 -1.53
CA LEU A 375 -23.36 -25.88 -1.05
C LEU A 375 -23.38 -24.37 -1.33
N LYS A 376 -24.56 -23.75 -1.31
CA LYS A 376 -24.70 -22.29 -1.23
C LYS A 376 -25.68 -21.93 -0.12
N GLY A 377 -25.15 -21.90 1.10
CA GLY A 377 -25.92 -21.45 2.25
C GLY A 377 -25.33 -21.92 3.57
N LYS A 378 -24.16 -21.40 3.96
CA LYS A 378 -23.81 -21.23 5.38
C LYS A 378 -22.86 -20.03 5.51
N SER A 379 -23.33 -19.09 6.32
CA SER A 379 -22.67 -17.85 6.71
C SER A 379 -21.40 -18.13 7.50
N LEU A 380 -20.47 -17.20 7.35
CA LEU A 380 -19.41 -16.80 8.26
C LEU A 380 -19.93 -16.74 9.71
N ASP A 381 -19.27 -17.45 10.63
CA ASP A 381 -18.89 -17.02 11.99
C ASP A 381 -18.26 -18.19 12.77
N HIS A 382 -17.25 -17.87 13.58
CA HIS A 382 -16.46 -18.73 14.49
C HIS A 382 -15.32 -19.58 13.91
N LEU A 383 -14.08 -19.08 14.02
CA LEU A 383 -13.00 -19.60 14.90
C LEU A 383 -11.60 -19.12 14.41
N LEU A 384 -11.02 -18.17 15.15
CA LEU A 384 -9.56 -18.11 15.37
C LEU A 384 -9.24 -19.10 16.51
N PRO A 385 -8.08 -19.78 16.47
CA PRO A 385 -6.97 -19.27 17.27
C PRO A 385 -5.58 -19.38 16.61
N SER A 386 -4.72 -18.47 17.07
CA SER A 386 -3.28 -18.36 16.95
C SER A 386 -2.50 -19.67 17.20
N ILE A 387 -1.31 -19.83 16.60
CA ILE A 387 -0.09 -20.39 17.23
C ILE A 387 1.15 -20.15 16.32
N VAL A 388 2.09 -19.40 16.91
CA VAL A 388 3.57 -19.53 16.98
C VAL A 388 4.36 -20.05 15.78
N ILE A 389 5.31 -19.21 15.33
CA ILE A 389 6.49 -19.58 14.54
C ILE A 389 7.68 -19.58 15.52
N ASP A 390 8.36 -20.72 15.63
CA ASP A 390 9.77 -20.80 16.05
C ASP A 390 10.69 -20.56 14.85
#